data_AF-A0AAW9IZ43-F1
#
_entry.id   AF-A0AAW9IZ43-F1
#
_cell.length_a   1.000
_cell.length_b   1.000
_cell.length_c   1.000
_cell.angle_alpha   90.00
_cell.angle_beta   90.00
_cell.angle_gamma   90.00
#
_symmetry.space_group_name_H-M   'P 1'
#
loop_
_entity.id
_entity.type
_entity.pdbx_description
1 polymer ?
#
loop_
_entity_poly.entity_id
_entity_poly.type
_entity_poly.pdbx_seq_one_letter_code
_entity_poly.pdbx_strand_id
1 'polypeptide(L)'
;MSSCCERRFPVCADDIDVTVNNFNTTSNPIEVTNNAKVLFNVANIEINHPLTDSIVIPEGFYSIKGISRRLVLTQCYIVPTSTATAATNSAQLFVEGYILKNVQYATPSADQNAADPCEDCVVMRNDYRDLTAKINFNFSVPIEDLNASIAAPVTETERAILKDCMKPCDKGTMSESDCERLFSQAVVLQEPFSCELNSYNINEAVISKTNCSLTNEDLFDTVVEKLNLNLVISIFQLRPITIEIPTPVAGGSDVEI
;
A
#
# COMPACT_ATOMS: atom_id res chain seq x y z
N MET A 1 45.77 -30.40 13.48
CA MET A 1 44.95 -29.56 12.59
C MET A 1 45.27 -28.11 12.93
N SER A 2 45.76 -27.39 11.93
CA SER A 2 46.08 -25.95 11.87
C SER A 2 44.94 -25.06 12.41
N SER A 3 45.27 -24.05 13.24
CA SER A 3 45.22 -22.59 12.95
C SER A 3 43.79 -22.04 12.76
N CYS A 4 43.39 -20.82 13.08
CA CYS A 4 43.93 -19.66 13.78
C CYS A 4 42.71 -18.76 14.01
N CYS A 5 42.68 -18.00 15.11
CA CYS A 5 42.02 -16.71 15.26
C CYS A 5 40.67 -16.44 14.55
N GLU A 6 39.57 -16.50 15.31
CA GLU A 6 38.54 -15.46 15.20
C GLU A 6 38.43 -14.76 16.55
N ARG A 7 39.08 -13.60 16.66
CA ARG A 7 38.74 -12.63 17.69
C ARG A 7 37.37 -12.07 17.35
N ARG A 8 36.34 -12.48 18.08
CA ARG A 8 35.10 -11.70 18.17
C ARG A 8 35.48 -10.35 18.77
N PHE A 9 35.36 -9.29 17.98
CA PHE A 9 35.29 -7.95 18.52
C PHE A 9 33.90 -7.80 19.16
N PRO A 10 33.76 -7.61 20.48
CA PRO A 10 32.54 -7.03 21.00
C PRO A 10 32.55 -5.58 20.56
N VAL A 11 31.72 -5.23 19.59
CA VAL A 11 31.36 -3.84 19.37
C VAL A 11 30.50 -3.47 20.57
N CYS A 12 31.13 -2.93 21.61
CA CYS A 12 30.43 -2.10 22.57
C CYS A 12 29.92 -0.92 21.74
N ALA A 13 28.60 -0.83 21.55
CA ALA A 13 28.02 0.41 21.09
C ALA A 13 28.29 1.41 22.20
N ASP A 14 29.27 2.29 21.99
CA ASP A 14 29.48 3.46 22.82
C ASP A 14 28.20 4.27 22.83
N ASP A 15 27.90 4.89 23.97
CA ASP A 15 26.71 5.68 24.25
C ASP A 15 26.29 6.51 23.03
N ILE A 16 25.11 6.19 22.47
CA ILE A 16 24.51 6.99 21.42
C ILE A 16 23.91 8.21 22.10
N ASP A 17 24.62 9.33 22.04
CA ASP A 17 24.08 10.64 22.41
C ASP A 17 22.99 11.04 21.41
N VAL A 18 21.75 10.66 21.71
CA VAL A 18 20.57 11.08 20.96
C VAL A 18 20.19 12.48 21.43
N THR A 19 20.61 13.50 20.69
CA THR A 19 20.12 14.86 20.90
C THR A 19 18.74 15.00 20.25
N VAL A 20 17.67 14.96 21.06
CA VAL A 20 16.31 15.18 20.58
C VAL A 20 15.99 16.66 20.59
N ASN A 21 15.92 17.27 19.41
CA ASN A 21 15.35 18.61 19.27
C ASN A 21 13.82 18.49 19.23
N ASN A 22 13.15 18.73 20.36
CA ASN A 22 11.70 18.78 20.41
C ASN A 22 11.18 20.04 19.70
N PHE A 23 10.42 19.87 18.62
CA PHE A 23 9.68 20.97 18.00
C PHE A 23 8.46 21.31 18.86
N ASN A 24 8.45 22.51 19.47
CA ASN A 24 7.29 23.00 20.23
C ASN A 24 6.17 23.39 19.25
N THR A 25 5.07 22.64 19.26
CA THR A 25 3.91 22.85 18.37
C THR A 25 2.95 23.94 18.86
N THR A 26 3.30 24.73 19.89
CA THR A 26 2.38 25.65 20.55
C THR A 26 2.80 27.13 20.62
N SER A 27 3.76 27.61 19.82
CA SER A 27 4.14 29.04 19.88
C SER A 27 4.37 29.70 18.52
N ASN A 28 3.52 30.69 18.19
CA ASN A 28 3.68 31.80 17.23
C ASN A 28 4.08 31.43 15.78
N PRO A 29 3.82 32.31 14.77
CA PRO A 29 4.32 32.05 13.42
C PRO A 29 5.85 32.00 13.49
N ILE A 30 6.39 30.79 13.29
CA ILE A 30 7.82 30.59 13.15
C ILE A 30 8.20 31.31 11.86
N GLU A 31 9.08 32.30 11.95
CA GLU A 31 9.81 32.84 10.81
C GLU A 31 10.70 31.71 10.27
N VAL A 32 10.13 30.84 9.43
CA VAL A 32 10.88 29.77 8.78
C VAL A 32 11.65 30.41 7.63
N THR A 33 12.83 30.96 7.92
CA THR A 33 13.77 31.39 6.89
C THR A 33 14.41 30.14 6.27
N ASN A 34 13.64 29.54 5.36
CA ASN A 34 13.99 28.50 4.39
C ASN A 34 13.86 27.04 4.86
N ASN A 35 13.13 26.28 4.04
CA ASN A 35 12.97 24.82 4.00
C ASN A 35 11.90 24.19 4.90
N ALA A 36 10.67 24.73 4.89
CA ALA A 36 9.51 23.98 5.37
C ALA A 36 9.11 22.90 4.33
N LYS A 37 8.77 21.70 4.81
CA LYS A 37 8.10 20.67 4.01
C LYS A 37 6.63 20.60 4.41
N VAL A 38 5.74 20.61 3.42
CA VAL A 38 4.30 20.46 3.62
C VAL A 38 3.83 19.20 2.90
N LEU A 39 2.85 18.52 3.48
CA LEU A 39 2.23 17.36 2.88
C LEU A 39 1.20 17.83 1.84
N PHE A 40 1.46 17.53 0.56
CA PHE A 40 0.55 17.85 -0.53
C PHE A 40 -0.27 16.63 -0.90
N ASN A 41 -1.59 16.81 -1.05
CA ASN A 41 -2.43 15.82 -1.72
C ASN A 41 -2.11 15.85 -3.22
N VAL A 42 -1.61 14.73 -3.72
CA VAL A 42 -1.14 14.56 -5.10
C VAL A 42 -2.25 13.98 -5.98
N ALA A 43 -3.09 13.11 -5.41
CA ALA A 43 -4.19 12.48 -6.10
C ALA A 43 -5.22 11.90 -5.11
N ASN A 44 -6.47 11.86 -5.56
CA ASN A 44 -7.54 11.09 -4.92
C ASN A 44 -8.02 10.05 -5.92
N ILE A 45 -7.96 8.78 -5.54
CA ILE A 45 -8.25 7.68 -6.45
C ILE A 45 -9.48 6.95 -5.94
N GLU A 46 -10.45 6.79 -6.83
CA GLU A 46 -11.60 5.92 -6.64
C GLU A 46 -11.36 4.62 -7.41
N ILE A 47 -11.37 3.50 -6.69
CA ILE A 47 -11.08 2.18 -7.25
C ILE A 47 -12.33 1.33 -7.13
N ASN A 48 -12.77 0.77 -8.23
CA ASN A 48 -13.88 -0.18 -8.29
C ASN A 48 -13.36 -1.54 -8.74
N HIS A 49 -13.45 -2.54 -7.86
CA HIS A 49 -12.92 -3.88 -8.11
C HIS A 49 -13.93 -4.98 -7.73
N PRO A 50 -14.38 -5.79 -8.70
CA PRO A 50 -15.25 -6.93 -8.42
C PRO A 50 -14.45 -8.12 -7.85
N LEU A 51 -14.96 -8.71 -6.78
CA LEU A 51 -14.42 -9.89 -6.12
C LEU A 51 -15.49 -10.99 -6.09
N THR A 52 -15.07 -12.25 -6.23
CA THR A 52 -15.93 -13.41 -6.04
C THR A 52 -15.31 -14.30 -4.99
N ASP A 53 -16.12 -14.71 -4.02
CA ASP A 53 -15.71 -15.57 -2.92
C ASP A 53 -16.72 -16.71 -2.71
N SER A 54 -16.25 -17.80 -2.13
CA SER A 54 -17.09 -18.93 -1.73
C SER A 54 -16.63 -19.48 -0.40
N ILE A 55 -17.57 -19.63 0.53
CA ILE A 55 -17.33 -20.19 1.86
C ILE A 55 -18.11 -21.49 2.00
N VAL A 56 -17.41 -22.54 2.42
CA VAL A 56 -18.01 -23.84 2.74
C VAL A 56 -18.19 -23.93 4.26
N ILE A 57 -19.41 -24.24 4.70
CA ILE A 57 -19.78 -24.51 6.09
C ILE A 57 -20.00 -26.02 6.20
N PRO A 58 -19.02 -26.77 6.76
CA PRO A 58 -19.03 -28.25 6.71
C PRO A 58 -20.27 -28.90 7.35
N GLU A 59 -20.79 -28.32 8.43
CA GLU A 59 -22.00 -28.81 9.09
C GLU A 59 -23.31 -28.45 8.37
N GLY A 60 -23.25 -27.59 7.34
CA GLY A 60 -24.42 -27.03 6.70
C GLY A 60 -25.18 -26.02 7.57
N PHE A 61 -26.06 -25.26 6.94
CA PHE A 61 -26.87 -24.22 7.56
C PHE A 61 -28.24 -24.11 6.91
N TYR A 62 -29.23 -23.67 7.69
CA TYR A 62 -30.58 -23.38 7.21
C TYR A 62 -30.72 -21.92 6.79
N SER A 63 -30.13 -21.02 7.56
CA SER A 63 -30.29 -19.58 7.37
C SER A 63 -29.06 -18.84 7.86
N ILE A 64 -28.60 -17.90 7.04
CA ILE A 64 -27.63 -16.88 7.45
C ILE A 64 -28.39 -15.78 8.18
N LYS A 65 -27.91 -15.39 9.36
CA LYS A 65 -28.53 -14.40 10.23
C LYS A 65 -27.90 -13.04 10.10
N GLY A 66 -26.59 -13.00 9.90
CA GLY A 66 -25.87 -11.77 9.68
C GLY A 66 -24.51 -12.04 9.07
N ILE A 67 -24.05 -11.11 8.26
CA ILE A 67 -22.67 -11.09 7.79
C ILE A 67 -22.11 -9.71 8.06
N SER A 68 -21.13 -9.65 8.96
CA SER A 68 -20.38 -8.42 9.21
C SER A 68 -19.06 -8.47 8.45
N ARG A 69 -18.66 -7.34 7.87
CA ARG A 69 -17.48 -7.24 7.03
C ARG A 69 -16.62 -6.06 7.46
N ARG A 70 -15.31 -6.26 7.45
CA ARG A 70 -14.33 -5.22 7.75
C ARG A 70 -13.17 -5.34 6.78
N LEU A 71 -12.89 -4.28 6.04
CA LEU A 71 -11.74 -4.21 5.16
C LEU A 71 -10.48 -3.79 5.92
N VAL A 72 -9.36 -4.41 5.59
CA VAL A 72 -8.03 -4.05 6.09
C VAL A 72 -7.08 -3.97 4.90
N LEU A 73 -6.46 -2.80 4.69
CA LEU A 73 -5.35 -2.65 3.75
C LEU A 73 -4.04 -3.04 4.44
N THR A 74 -3.27 -3.89 3.79
CA THR A 74 -1.94 -4.31 4.24
C THR A 74 -0.84 -3.62 3.45
N GLN A 75 -1.12 -3.24 2.20
CA GLN A 75 -0.17 -2.54 1.34
C GLN A 75 -0.90 -1.50 0.50
N CYS A 76 -0.31 -0.31 0.43
CA CYS A 76 -0.62 0.69 -0.57
C CYS A 76 0.70 1.33 -0.97
N TYR A 77 1.13 1.08 -2.22
CA TYR A 77 2.46 1.49 -2.68
C TYR A 77 2.39 2.01 -4.11
N ILE A 78 3.11 3.09 -4.39
CA ILE A 78 3.07 3.78 -5.68
C ILE A 78 4.44 3.71 -6.31
N VAL A 79 4.47 3.26 -7.57
CA VAL A 79 5.66 3.22 -8.40
C VAL A 79 5.47 4.18 -9.55
N PRO A 80 6.22 5.29 -9.63
CA PRO A 80 6.23 6.15 -10.80
C PRO A 80 6.68 5.38 -12.05
N THR A 81 5.96 5.54 -13.15
CA THR A 81 6.26 4.89 -14.44
C THR A 81 6.73 5.89 -15.50
N SER A 82 6.45 7.18 -15.32
CA SER A 82 6.97 8.26 -16.16
C SER A 82 8.35 8.76 -15.70
N THR A 83 9.17 9.22 -16.65
CA THR A 83 10.40 9.97 -16.36
C THR A 83 10.08 11.40 -15.94
N ALA A 84 10.94 12.05 -15.14
CA ALA A 84 10.73 13.42 -14.66
C ALA A 84 10.66 14.51 -15.77
N THR A 85 10.93 14.15 -17.02
CA THR A 85 10.82 15.02 -18.20
C THR A 85 9.44 14.93 -18.87
N ALA A 86 8.55 14.06 -18.41
CA ALA A 86 7.22 13.90 -18.99
C ALA A 86 6.34 15.13 -18.66
N ALA A 87 5.53 15.56 -19.64
CA ALA A 87 4.57 16.65 -19.45
C ALA A 87 3.46 16.27 -18.46
N THR A 88 3.18 14.98 -18.34
CA THR A 88 2.25 14.38 -17.37
C THR A 88 2.96 13.21 -16.70
N ASN A 89 2.86 13.12 -15.37
CA ASN A 89 3.44 11.98 -14.68
C ASN A 89 2.45 10.83 -14.61
N SER A 90 2.93 9.62 -14.81
CA SER A 90 2.17 8.39 -14.64
C SER A 90 2.79 7.53 -13.55
N ALA A 91 1.95 6.73 -12.90
CA ALA A 91 2.38 5.81 -11.87
C ALA A 91 1.51 4.57 -11.85
N GLN A 92 2.00 3.49 -11.24
CA GLN A 92 1.23 2.31 -10.92
C GLN A 92 1.00 2.28 -9.41
N LEU A 93 -0.26 2.20 -9.00
CA LEU A 93 -0.66 1.94 -7.62
C LEU A 93 -0.83 0.45 -7.39
N PHE A 94 -0.21 -0.07 -6.34
CA PHE A 94 -0.38 -1.44 -5.86
C PHE A 94 -1.15 -1.41 -4.55
N VAL A 95 -2.26 -2.15 -4.51
CA VAL A 95 -3.11 -2.24 -3.32
C VAL A 95 -3.29 -3.71 -2.95
N GLU A 96 -2.97 -4.02 -1.70
CA GLU A 96 -3.18 -5.34 -1.13
C GLU A 96 -3.89 -5.22 0.20
N GLY A 97 -4.74 -6.21 0.47
CA GLY A 97 -5.48 -6.24 1.71
C GLY A 97 -6.36 -7.47 1.82
N TYR A 98 -7.25 -7.41 2.79
CA TYR A 98 -8.23 -8.45 3.00
C TYR A 98 -9.52 -7.92 3.61
N ILE A 99 -10.60 -8.65 3.38
CA ILE A 99 -11.90 -8.44 4.03
C ILE A 99 -12.03 -9.54 5.08
N LEU A 100 -12.12 -9.14 6.35
CA LEU A 100 -12.57 -10.01 7.43
C LEU A 100 -14.08 -10.09 7.38
N LYS A 101 -14.58 -11.31 7.32
CA LYS A 101 -15.99 -11.62 7.26
C LYS A 101 -16.35 -12.45 8.48
N ASN A 102 -17.30 -11.99 9.27
CA ASN A 102 -17.90 -12.82 10.32
C ASN A 102 -19.31 -13.16 9.88
N VAL A 103 -19.54 -14.45 9.62
CA VAL A 103 -20.81 -15.02 9.20
C VAL A 103 -21.47 -15.63 10.42
N GLN A 104 -22.68 -15.18 10.71
CA GLN A 104 -23.52 -15.74 11.74
C GLN A 104 -24.62 -16.55 11.08
N TYR A 105 -24.77 -17.81 11.46
CA TYR A 105 -25.69 -18.74 10.82
C TYR A 105 -26.37 -19.65 11.83
N ALA A 106 -27.52 -20.17 11.42
CA ALA A 106 -28.30 -21.14 12.16
C ALA A 106 -28.17 -22.52 11.51
N THR A 107 -27.83 -23.52 12.32
CA THR A 107 -27.72 -24.92 11.93
C THR A 107 -28.58 -25.78 12.87
N PRO A 108 -29.11 -26.95 12.45
CA PRO A 108 -29.91 -27.79 13.33
C PRO A 108 -29.13 -28.20 14.58
N SER A 109 -29.80 -28.19 15.73
CA SER A 109 -29.16 -28.58 16.98
C SER A 109 -28.84 -30.07 16.98
N ALA A 110 -27.59 -30.44 17.32
CA ALA A 110 -27.13 -31.82 17.31
C ALA A 110 -27.88 -32.73 18.31
N ASP A 111 -28.48 -32.13 19.34
CA ASP A 111 -29.24 -32.83 20.39
C ASP A 111 -30.71 -33.07 20.00
N GLN A 112 -31.10 -32.80 18.75
CA GLN A 112 -32.40 -33.23 18.23
C GLN A 112 -32.41 -34.75 18.05
N ASN A 113 -32.95 -35.46 19.04
CA ASN A 113 -33.20 -36.89 18.93
C ASN A 113 -34.19 -37.16 17.76
N ALA A 114 -33.84 -38.10 16.89
CA ALA A 114 -34.70 -38.62 15.81
C ALA A 114 -36.02 -39.28 16.31
N ALA A 115 -36.23 -39.35 17.63
CA ALA A 115 -37.38 -39.95 18.29
C ALA A 115 -38.52 -38.96 18.61
N ASP A 116 -38.38 -37.69 18.24
CA ASP A 116 -39.51 -36.74 18.24
C ASP A 116 -39.88 -36.28 16.81
N PRO A 117 -40.13 -37.20 15.85
CA PRO A 117 -40.69 -36.83 14.56
C PRO A 117 -42.19 -36.67 14.78
N CYS A 118 -42.64 -35.54 15.31
CA CYS A 118 -43.99 -35.12 14.92
C CYS A 118 -43.88 -34.70 13.46
N GLU A 119 -44.52 -35.49 12.60
CA GLU A 119 -44.76 -35.25 11.17
C GLU A 119 -45.37 -33.85 10.89
N ASP A 120 -45.83 -33.16 11.96
CA ASP A 120 -46.38 -31.80 12.04
C ASP A 120 -45.59 -30.85 13.00
N CYS A 121 -44.28 -31.03 13.18
CA CYS A 121 -43.47 -30.14 14.03
C CYS A 121 -43.37 -28.71 13.45
N VAL A 122 -44.21 -27.80 13.94
CA VAL A 122 -44.18 -26.34 13.65
C VAL A 122 -42.91 -25.64 14.17
N VAL A 123 -42.09 -26.32 14.99
CA VAL A 123 -40.96 -25.73 15.72
C VAL A 123 -39.67 -26.52 15.50
N MET A 124 -38.66 -25.88 14.90
CA MET A 124 -37.32 -26.41 14.71
C MET A 124 -36.34 -25.74 15.67
N ARG A 125 -35.53 -26.54 16.40
CA ARG A 125 -34.47 -26.02 17.28
C ARG A 125 -33.17 -25.90 16.48
N ASN A 126 -32.63 -24.70 16.44
CA ASN A 126 -31.38 -24.40 15.75
C ASN A 126 -30.35 -23.84 16.73
N ASP A 127 -29.09 -24.23 16.53
CA ASP A 127 -27.93 -23.65 17.19
C ASP A 127 -27.45 -22.43 16.40
N TYR A 128 -27.12 -21.36 17.10
CA TYR A 128 -26.52 -20.17 16.52
C TYR A 128 -24.99 -20.29 16.55
N ARG A 129 -24.35 -20.17 15.38
CA ARG A 129 -22.90 -20.29 15.24
C ARG A 129 -22.33 -19.13 14.47
N ASP A 130 -21.06 -18.83 14.78
CA ASP A 130 -20.28 -17.80 14.11
C ASP A 130 -19.06 -18.43 13.42
N LEU A 131 -18.78 -17.98 12.20
CA LEU A 131 -17.62 -18.35 11.40
C LEU A 131 -16.89 -17.09 10.96
N THR A 132 -15.58 -17.03 11.18
CA THR A 132 -14.72 -15.95 10.68
C THR A 132 -13.94 -16.43 9.46
N ALA A 133 -14.05 -15.71 8.35
CA ALA A 133 -13.31 -15.97 7.11
C ALA A 133 -12.51 -14.72 6.69
N LYS A 134 -11.43 -14.95 5.95
CA LYS A 134 -10.55 -13.91 5.43
C LYS A 134 -10.48 -14.01 3.91
N ILE A 135 -10.91 -12.95 3.23
CA ILE A 135 -10.91 -12.86 1.77
C ILE A 135 -9.79 -11.90 1.38
N ASN A 136 -8.72 -12.40 0.77
CA ASN A 136 -7.60 -11.55 0.34
C ASN A 136 -7.88 -10.94 -1.02
N PHE A 137 -7.39 -9.72 -1.25
CA PHE A 137 -7.38 -9.09 -2.56
C PHE A 137 -6.01 -8.46 -2.83
N ASN A 138 -5.60 -8.51 -4.09
CA ASN A 138 -4.37 -7.90 -4.58
C ASN A 138 -4.65 -7.45 -6.01
N PHE A 139 -4.54 -6.15 -6.26
CA PHE A 139 -4.68 -5.59 -7.59
C PHE A 139 -3.77 -4.37 -7.75
N SER A 140 -3.60 -3.95 -9.00
CA SER A 140 -2.89 -2.72 -9.33
C SER A 140 -3.72 -1.85 -10.25
N VAL A 141 -3.56 -0.54 -10.11
CA VAL A 141 -4.32 0.47 -10.85
C VAL A 141 -3.33 1.46 -11.47
N PRO A 142 -3.39 1.70 -12.79
CA PRO A 142 -2.62 2.76 -13.42
C PRO A 142 -3.19 4.13 -13.01
N ILE A 143 -2.32 5.07 -12.71
CA ILE A 143 -2.63 6.46 -12.43
C ILE A 143 -2.08 7.30 -13.57
N GLU A 144 -2.96 8.06 -14.22
CA GLU A 144 -2.62 9.06 -15.22
C GLU A 144 -2.63 10.46 -14.58
N ASP A 145 -1.86 11.38 -15.17
CA ASP A 145 -1.81 12.80 -14.77
C ASP A 145 -1.54 13.03 -13.26
N LEU A 146 -0.65 12.23 -12.68
CA LEU A 146 -0.23 12.37 -11.30
C LEU A 146 0.46 13.72 -11.13
N ASN A 147 -0.10 14.61 -10.32
CA ASN A 147 0.51 15.90 -10.00
C ASN A 147 1.63 15.73 -8.97
N ALA A 148 2.59 14.82 -9.21
CA ALA A 148 3.71 14.47 -8.34
C ALA A 148 5.00 15.21 -8.71
N SER A 149 5.84 15.49 -7.72
CA SER A 149 7.23 15.87 -7.95
C SER A 149 8.08 14.60 -8.00
N ILE A 150 8.41 14.11 -9.19
CA ILE A 150 9.26 12.93 -9.36
C ILE A 150 10.71 13.37 -9.57
N ALA A 151 11.63 12.78 -8.81
CA ALA A 151 13.05 13.03 -8.98
C ALA A 151 13.51 12.49 -10.34
N ALA A 152 14.28 13.30 -11.07
CA ALA A 152 14.84 12.86 -12.34
C ALA A 152 15.81 11.69 -12.11
N PRO A 153 15.64 10.56 -12.82
CA PRO A 153 16.61 9.49 -12.76
C PRO A 153 17.96 10.03 -13.25
N VAL A 154 19.03 9.77 -12.50
CA VAL A 154 20.37 10.12 -12.95
C VAL A 154 20.87 9.05 -13.89
N THR A 155 21.52 9.46 -14.97
CA THR A 155 22.14 8.55 -15.92
C THR A 155 23.41 7.97 -15.29
N GLU A 156 23.52 6.65 -15.23
CA GLU A 156 24.81 6.02 -14.99
C GLU A 156 25.71 6.30 -16.19
N THR A 157 26.86 6.92 -15.95
CA THR A 157 27.82 7.21 -17.02
C THR A 157 29.06 6.38 -16.81
N GLU A 158 29.29 5.45 -17.72
CA GLU A 158 30.57 4.79 -17.85
C GLU A 158 31.53 5.65 -18.66
N ARG A 159 32.77 5.81 -18.19
CA ARG A 159 33.82 6.48 -18.94
C ARG A 159 34.98 5.51 -19.18
N ALA A 160 35.14 5.11 -20.43
CA ALA A 160 36.31 4.41 -20.92
C ALA A 160 37.51 5.38 -21.00
N ILE A 161 38.66 4.96 -20.47
CA ILE A 161 39.92 5.70 -20.66
C ILE A 161 40.53 5.26 -21.99
N LEU A 162 40.87 6.24 -22.83
CA LEU A 162 41.64 5.99 -24.03
C LEU A 162 43.11 5.74 -23.63
N LYS A 163 43.62 4.51 -23.84
CA LYS A 163 45.01 4.18 -23.55
C LYS A 163 45.80 4.20 -24.85
N ASP A 164 46.74 5.14 -24.95
CA ASP A 164 47.65 5.21 -26.09
C ASP A 164 48.79 4.20 -25.90
N CYS A 165 48.70 3.06 -26.58
CA CYS A 165 49.76 2.06 -26.62
C CYS A 165 50.73 2.30 -27.79
N MET A 166 50.77 3.49 -28.40
CA MET A 166 51.66 3.77 -29.53
C MET A 166 53.14 3.68 -29.13
N LYS A 167 53.84 2.67 -29.65
CA LYS A 167 55.29 2.77 -29.89
C LYS A 167 55.53 3.52 -31.21
N PRO A 168 56.72 4.15 -31.41
CA PRO A 168 56.97 5.12 -32.51
C PRO A 168 56.79 4.61 -33.95
N CYS A 169 56.47 3.33 -34.17
CA CYS A 169 56.39 2.70 -35.48
C CYS A 169 55.11 1.87 -35.71
N ASP A 170 54.13 1.85 -34.80
CA ASP A 170 52.90 1.08 -35.01
C ASP A 170 51.87 1.88 -35.80
N LYS A 171 51.25 1.23 -36.80
CA LYS A 171 50.09 1.74 -37.54
C LYS A 171 48.90 1.74 -36.58
N GLY A 172 48.79 2.82 -35.81
CA GLY A 172 47.95 2.94 -34.63
C GLY A 172 46.48 2.62 -34.87
N THR A 173 45.95 1.74 -34.02
CA THR A 173 44.52 1.67 -33.73
C THR A 173 44.32 2.06 -32.27
N MET A 174 43.68 3.20 -32.06
CA MET A 174 43.24 3.66 -30.74
C MET A 174 41.89 3.01 -30.44
N SER A 175 41.79 2.31 -29.30
CA SER A 175 40.55 1.69 -28.84
C SER A 175 40.40 1.89 -27.33
N GLU A 176 39.19 1.65 -26.83
CA GLU A 176 38.89 1.56 -25.40
C GLU A 176 39.84 0.59 -24.68
N SER A 177 40.26 0.94 -23.46
CA SER A 177 41.12 0.11 -22.64
C SER A 177 40.31 -0.92 -21.84
N ASP A 178 40.54 -2.21 -22.09
CA ASP A 178 39.91 -3.31 -21.34
C ASP A 178 40.35 -3.40 -19.87
N CYS A 179 41.43 -2.71 -19.49
CA CYS A 179 42.08 -2.85 -18.19
C CYS A 179 41.80 -1.71 -17.20
N GLU A 180 41.24 -0.57 -17.65
CA GLU A 180 40.96 0.60 -16.83
C GLU A 180 39.62 1.21 -17.21
N ARG A 181 38.62 1.08 -16.32
CA ARG A 181 37.28 1.65 -16.48
C ARG A 181 36.97 2.57 -15.30
N LEU A 182 36.43 3.75 -15.58
CA LEU A 182 35.95 4.67 -14.56
C LEU A 182 34.42 4.59 -14.51
N PHE A 183 33.90 4.21 -13.35
CA PHE A 183 32.47 4.21 -13.08
C PHE A 183 32.12 5.42 -12.23
N SER A 184 31.11 6.18 -12.65
CA SER A 184 30.49 7.21 -11.82
C SER A 184 29.00 6.92 -11.74
N GLN A 185 28.54 6.66 -10.50
CA GLN A 185 27.13 6.44 -10.19
C GLN A 185 26.65 7.57 -9.31
N ALA A 186 25.49 8.13 -9.66
CA ALA A 186 24.77 9.08 -8.84
C ALA A 186 23.36 8.55 -8.63
N VAL A 187 22.92 8.53 -7.37
CA VAL A 187 21.58 8.07 -6.98
C VAL A 187 20.86 9.25 -6.36
N VAL A 188 19.69 9.61 -6.91
CA VAL A 188 18.81 10.60 -6.30
C VAL A 188 17.76 9.86 -5.49
N LEU A 189 17.69 10.18 -4.19
CA LEU A 189 16.66 9.68 -3.30
C LEU A 189 15.43 10.58 -3.40
N GLN A 190 14.26 9.96 -3.47
CA GLN A 190 12.98 10.66 -3.45
C GLN A 190 12.24 10.34 -2.15
N GLU A 191 11.52 11.33 -1.64
CA GLU A 191 10.56 11.13 -0.55
C GLU A 191 9.47 10.12 -0.97
N PRO A 192 9.11 9.16 -0.11
CA PRO A 192 8.09 8.18 -0.42
C PRO A 192 6.71 8.85 -0.54
N PHE A 193 5.82 8.24 -1.31
CA PHE A 193 4.40 8.58 -1.28
C PHE A 193 3.75 7.95 -0.05
N SER A 194 2.86 8.70 0.58
CA SER A 194 2.02 8.19 1.66
C SER A 194 0.61 7.95 1.12
N CYS A 195 0.03 6.80 1.42
CA CYS A 195 -1.36 6.50 1.12
C CYS A 195 -2.22 6.60 2.37
N GLU A 196 -3.42 7.14 2.22
CA GLU A 196 -4.46 7.14 3.24
C GLU A 196 -5.77 6.58 2.67
N LEU A 197 -6.39 5.65 3.38
CA LEU A 197 -7.72 5.15 3.04
C LEU A 197 -8.77 6.09 3.64
N ASN A 198 -9.44 6.86 2.79
CA ASN A 198 -10.46 7.80 3.25
C ASN A 198 -11.77 7.09 3.54
N SER A 199 -12.19 6.20 2.63
CA SER A 199 -13.43 5.45 2.76
C SER A 199 -13.41 4.19 1.91
N TYR A 200 -14.28 3.25 2.27
CA TYR A 200 -14.56 2.08 1.46
C TYR A 200 -16.05 1.77 1.51
N ASN A 201 -16.57 1.23 0.42
CA ASN A 201 -17.92 0.71 0.33
C ASN A 201 -17.91 -0.67 -0.35
N ILE A 202 -18.73 -1.58 0.14
CA ILE A 202 -18.86 -2.94 -0.37
C ILE A 202 -20.31 -3.12 -0.80
N ASN A 203 -20.54 -3.22 -2.11
CA ASN A 203 -21.84 -3.59 -2.66
C ASN A 203 -21.84 -5.10 -2.95
N GLU A 204 -22.93 -5.81 -2.70
CA GLU A 204 -22.89 -7.28 -2.76
C GLU A 204 -24.18 -7.96 -3.23
N ALA A 205 -24.00 -9.20 -3.71
CA ALA A 205 -25.05 -10.17 -3.90
C ALA A 205 -24.62 -11.51 -3.28
N VAL A 206 -25.44 -12.03 -2.37
CA VAL A 206 -25.22 -13.30 -1.66
C VAL A 206 -26.08 -14.39 -2.30
N ILE A 207 -25.46 -15.53 -2.62
CA ILE A 207 -26.10 -16.68 -3.26
C ILE A 207 -25.78 -17.94 -2.45
N SER A 208 -26.76 -18.45 -1.71
CA SER A 208 -26.65 -19.72 -1.01
C SER A 208 -26.82 -20.88 -2.00
N LYS A 209 -25.94 -21.88 -1.90
CA LYS A 209 -25.96 -23.10 -2.70
C LYS A 209 -25.87 -24.31 -1.78
N THR A 210 -26.48 -25.39 -2.24
CA THR A 210 -26.34 -26.73 -1.67
C THR A 210 -25.51 -27.53 -2.65
N ASN A 211 -24.39 -28.13 -2.23
CA ASN A 211 -23.82 -29.23 -3.01
C ASN A 211 -24.82 -30.38 -3.01
N CYS A 212 -25.03 -30.99 -4.17
CA CYS A 212 -25.84 -32.19 -4.33
C CYS A 212 -25.19 -33.43 -3.69
N SER A 213 -24.65 -33.31 -2.46
CA SER A 213 -24.07 -34.41 -1.71
C SER A 213 -25.13 -35.00 -0.79
N LEU A 214 -25.35 -36.30 -0.94
CA LEU A 214 -26.43 -37.14 -0.41
C LEU A 214 -26.57 -37.21 1.13
N THR A 215 -25.85 -36.39 1.90
CA THR A 215 -25.79 -36.51 3.36
C THR A 215 -26.82 -35.66 4.10
N ASN A 216 -27.24 -34.51 3.53
CA ASN A 216 -28.23 -33.60 4.15
C ASN A 216 -29.05 -32.92 3.03
N GLU A 217 -30.09 -33.57 2.52
CA GLU A 217 -30.84 -33.10 1.34
C GLU A 217 -31.52 -31.71 1.52
N ASP A 218 -31.65 -31.22 2.76
CA ASP A 218 -32.38 -30.00 3.11
C ASP A 218 -31.52 -28.82 3.60
N LEU A 219 -30.19 -28.94 3.64
CA LEU A 219 -29.30 -27.87 4.15
C LEU A 219 -28.46 -27.23 3.04
N PHE A 220 -28.21 -25.93 3.17
CA PHE A 220 -27.19 -25.26 2.37
C PHE A 220 -25.82 -25.52 2.99
N ASP A 221 -24.78 -25.68 2.18
CA ASP A 221 -23.42 -25.92 2.65
C ASP A 221 -22.43 -24.87 2.15
N THR A 222 -22.79 -24.15 1.08
CA THR A 222 -21.89 -23.22 0.42
C THR A 222 -22.55 -21.86 0.25
N VAL A 223 -21.85 -20.81 0.65
CA VAL A 223 -22.25 -19.42 0.40
C VAL A 223 -21.34 -18.85 -0.66
N VAL A 224 -21.88 -18.56 -1.85
CA VAL A 224 -21.16 -17.89 -2.93
C VAL A 224 -21.54 -16.41 -2.90
N GLU A 225 -20.54 -15.54 -2.86
CA GLU A 225 -20.75 -14.10 -2.84
C GLU A 225 -20.05 -13.43 -4.01
N LYS A 226 -20.74 -12.45 -4.58
CA LYS A 226 -20.16 -11.51 -5.54
C LYS A 226 -20.15 -10.15 -4.88
N LEU A 227 -18.95 -9.62 -4.67
CA LEU A 227 -18.69 -8.37 -3.98
C LEU A 227 -18.17 -7.36 -5.02
N ASN A 228 -18.58 -6.11 -4.89
CA ASN A 228 -18.01 -5.00 -5.64
C ASN A 228 -17.40 -4.01 -4.65
N LEU A 229 -16.07 -4.00 -4.60
CA LEU A 229 -15.32 -3.19 -3.67
C LEU A 229 -15.05 -1.81 -4.27
N ASN A 230 -15.52 -0.77 -3.59
CA ASN A 230 -15.21 0.62 -3.93
C ASN A 230 -14.29 1.20 -2.84
N LEU A 231 -13.10 1.65 -3.21
CA LEU A 231 -12.13 2.27 -2.32
C LEU A 231 -11.89 3.72 -2.72
N VAL A 232 -11.79 4.62 -1.75
CA VAL A 232 -11.31 5.99 -1.96
C VAL A 232 -10.00 6.17 -1.21
N ILE A 233 -8.91 6.32 -1.95
CA ILE A 233 -7.55 6.45 -1.41
C ILE A 233 -7.00 7.83 -1.77
N SER A 234 -6.54 8.57 -0.77
CA SER A 234 -5.75 9.80 -0.98
C SER A 234 -4.27 9.48 -0.98
N ILE A 235 -3.55 10.14 -1.89
CA ILE A 235 -2.12 10.04 -2.03
C ILE A 235 -1.50 11.36 -1.65
N PHE A 236 -0.50 11.29 -0.79
CA PHE A 236 0.24 12.43 -0.31
C PHE A 236 1.72 12.34 -0.62
N GLN A 237 2.35 13.50 -0.79
CA GLN A 237 3.79 13.64 -0.95
C GLN A 237 4.27 14.86 -0.18
N LEU A 238 5.36 14.71 0.56
CA LEU A 238 6.04 15.83 1.21
C LEU A 238 6.79 16.66 0.16
N ARG A 239 6.55 17.98 0.15
CA ARG A 239 7.24 18.92 -0.75
C ARG A 239 7.83 20.09 0.00
N PRO A 240 9.03 20.56 -0.39
CA PRO A 240 9.54 21.83 0.09
C PRO A 240 8.67 22.97 -0.45
N ILE A 241 8.38 23.95 0.40
CA ILE A 241 7.69 25.18 0.02
C ILE A 241 8.54 26.39 0.38
N THR A 242 8.44 27.42 -0.45
CA THR A 242 8.95 28.76 -0.13
C THR A 242 7.81 29.54 0.52
N ILE A 243 8.03 30.05 1.73
CA ILE A 243 7.06 30.89 2.42
C ILE A 243 7.46 32.35 2.14
N GLU A 244 6.58 33.09 1.46
CA GLU A 244 6.75 34.53 1.30
C GLU A 244 6.16 35.22 2.53
N ILE A 245 7.01 35.93 3.27
CA ILE A 245 6.57 36.76 4.40
C ILE A 245 6.07 38.06 3.80
N PRO A 246 4.78 38.43 4.00
CA PRO A 246 4.27 39.69 3.48
C PRO A 246 5.09 40.83 4.08
N THR A 247 5.77 41.59 3.21
CA THR A 247 6.48 42.80 3.64
C THR A 247 5.45 43.79 4.20
N PRO A 248 5.70 44.38 5.38
CA PRO A 248 4.80 45.39 5.92
C PRO A 248 4.75 46.54 4.93
N VAL A 249 3.56 46.80 4.37
CA VAL A 249 3.31 47.96 3.52
C VAL A 249 3.61 49.18 4.37
N ALA A 250 4.71 49.88 4.06
CA ALA A 250 5.03 51.15 4.66
C ALA A 250 3.87 52.10 4.38
N GLY A 251 3.11 52.42 5.43
CA GLY A 251 2.02 53.39 5.36
C GLY A 251 2.59 54.70 4.83
N GLY A 252 2.16 55.07 3.63
CA GLY A 252 2.40 56.38 3.08
C GLY A 252 1.76 57.42 3.99
N SER A 253 2.59 58.12 4.74
CA SER A 253 2.31 59.50 5.12
C SER A 253 2.20 60.29 3.84
N ASP A 254 1.02 60.81 3.52
CA ASP A 254 0.82 62.09 2.83
C ASP A 254 -0.65 62.48 2.96
N VAL A 255 -0.93 63.32 3.96
CA VAL A 255 -2.11 64.20 4.00
C VAL A 255 -1.57 65.62 3.84
N GLU A 256 -1.57 66.10 2.61
CA GLU A 256 -1.63 67.50 2.17
C GLU A 256 -2.67 67.46 1.02
N ILE A 257 -3.75 68.24 0.95
CA ILE A 257 -4.11 69.59 1.40
C ILE A 257 -5.60 69.58 1.80
#